data_AF-A0A1A8DBH1-F1
#
_entry.id   AF-A0A1A8DBH1-F1
#
_cell.length_a   1.000
_cell.length_b   1.000
_cell.length_c   1.000
_cell.angle_alpha   90.00
_cell.angle_beta   90.00
_cell.angle_gamma   90.00
#
_symmetry.space_group_name_H-M   'P 1'
#
loop_
_entity.id
_entity.type
_entity.pdbx_description
1 polymer ?
#
loop_
_entity_poly.entity_id
_entity_poly.type
_entity_poly.pdbx_seq_one_letter_code
_entity_poly.pdbx_strand_id
1 'polypeptide(L)'
;VVVIQIMVAIVQQWIEPIFQKSEKPFTSMDITLRVKHLVGLVAPTHFLWLLLFFLTHSYLNFCAELLCFGDRHFYGDWWNAQTLISFWNTWNIPFQKWINRHVYAQLVERNVSPTKAEFLVFLMSAALCEYLVALPLHSCRLWIFLVMVSELLVAVFLGNSFQGNYGNGLVWLCLLLGPPLAVTTYFHDHYIGSHHHSRSISAPLASDHRVFLQLY
;
A
#
# COMPACT_ATOMS: atom_id res chain seq x y z
N VAL A 1 -13.67 14.30 -10.05
CA VAL A 1 -14.87 13.43 -10.08
C VAL A 1 -14.65 12.19 -10.93
N VAL A 2 -14.32 12.30 -12.22
CA VAL A 2 -14.14 11.14 -13.13
C VAL A 2 -13.12 10.12 -12.63
N VAL A 3 -11.93 10.55 -12.21
CA VAL A 3 -10.87 9.65 -11.68
C VAL A 3 -11.36 8.84 -10.48
N ILE A 4 -12.07 9.49 -9.55
CA ILE A 4 -12.62 8.83 -8.36
C ILE A 4 -13.66 7.78 -8.78
N GLN A 5 -14.50 8.06 -9.77
CA GLN A 5 -15.47 7.09 -10.28
C GLN A 5 -14.79 5.88 -10.95
N ILE A 6 -13.69 6.10 -11.68
CA ILE A 6 -12.88 5.01 -12.24
C ILE A 6 -12.27 4.16 -11.12
N MET A 7 -11.73 4.78 -10.07
CA MET A 7 -11.20 4.06 -8.91
C MET A 7 -12.29 3.21 -8.23
N VAL A 8 -13.49 3.75 -8.05
CA VAL A 8 -14.65 3.01 -7.50
C VAL A 8 -15.03 1.84 -8.41
N ALA A 9 -15.07 2.04 -9.74
CA ALA A 9 -15.35 0.99 -10.70
C ALA A 9 -14.32 -0.14 -10.64
N ILE A 10 -13.02 0.17 -10.53
CA ILE A 10 -11.95 -0.83 -10.35
C ILE A 10 -12.18 -1.66 -9.08
N VAL A 11 -12.50 -1.00 -7.97
CA VAL A 11 -12.75 -1.69 -6.70
C VAL A 11 -13.96 -2.61 -6.82
N GLN A 12 -15.08 -2.13 -7.33
CA GLN A 12 -16.33 -2.90 -7.41
C GLN A 12 -16.28 -4.03 -8.47
N GLN A 13 -15.65 -3.79 -9.62
CA GLN A 13 -15.69 -4.74 -10.74
C GLN A 13 -14.54 -5.75 -10.69
N TRP A 14 -13.38 -5.41 -10.11
CA TRP A 14 -12.21 -6.29 -10.12
C TRP A 14 -11.79 -6.74 -8.72
N ILE A 15 -11.74 -5.85 -7.73
CA ILE A 15 -11.22 -6.21 -6.39
C ILE A 15 -12.29 -6.96 -5.59
N GLU A 16 -13.51 -6.44 -5.54
CA GLU A 16 -14.60 -6.99 -4.73
C GLU A 16 -14.97 -8.44 -5.12
N PRO A 17 -15.09 -8.83 -6.41
CA PRO A 17 -15.38 -10.22 -6.77
C PRO A 17 -14.28 -11.20 -6.35
N ILE A 18 -13.01 -10.74 -6.33
CA ILE A 18 -11.88 -11.55 -5.83
C ILE A 18 -11.99 -11.73 -4.32
N PHE A 19 -12.39 -10.68 -3.59
CA PHE A 19 -12.60 -10.74 -2.14
C PHE A 19 -13.78 -11.64 -1.78
N GLN A 20 -14.91 -11.54 -2.48
CA GLN A 20 -16.10 -12.35 -2.25
C GLN A 20 -15.86 -13.85 -2.49
N LYS A 21 -14.97 -14.20 -3.42
CA LYS A 21 -14.56 -15.59 -3.68
C LYS A 21 -13.73 -16.20 -2.53
N SER A 22 -13.21 -15.36 -1.65
CA SER A 22 -12.36 -15.74 -0.53
C SER A 22 -13.20 -15.83 0.75
N GLU A 23 -13.59 -17.04 1.16
CA GLU A 23 -14.37 -17.23 2.40
C GLU A 23 -13.51 -17.15 3.67
N LYS A 24 -12.18 -17.31 3.52
CA LYS A 24 -11.23 -17.42 4.63
C LYS A 24 -10.27 -16.22 4.67
N PRO A 25 -9.98 -15.66 5.86
CA PRO A 25 -8.94 -14.63 6.03
C PRO A 25 -7.58 -15.10 5.49
N PHE A 26 -6.76 -14.16 4.99
CA PHE A 26 -5.48 -14.47 4.34
C PHE A 26 -4.53 -15.32 5.21
N THR A 27 -4.58 -15.14 6.53
CA THR A 27 -3.74 -15.88 7.48
C THR A 27 -4.07 -17.37 7.54
N SER A 28 -5.35 -17.73 7.36
CA SER A 28 -5.87 -19.10 7.48
C SER A 28 -5.96 -19.85 6.14
N MET A 29 -5.53 -19.19 5.06
CA MET A 29 -5.67 -19.70 3.70
C MET A 29 -4.43 -20.48 3.27
N ASP A 30 -4.65 -21.58 2.53
CA ASP A 30 -3.60 -22.38 1.91
C ASP A 30 -2.69 -21.51 1.03
N ILE A 31 -1.40 -21.81 1.01
CA ILE A 31 -0.38 -21.01 0.31
C ILE A 31 -0.71 -20.87 -1.18
N THR A 32 -1.14 -21.97 -1.84
CA THR A 32 -1.51 -21.96 -3.26
C THR A 32 -2.65 -20.99 -3.55
N LEU A 33 -3.66 -20.94 -2.68
CA LEU A 33 -4.82 -20.08 -2.84
C LEU A 33 -4.46 -18.61 -2.54
N ARG A 34 -3.62 -18.39 -1.52
CA ARG A 34 -3.06 -17.07 -1.20
C ARG A 34 -2.29 -16.47 -2.38
N VAL A 35 -1.39 -17.24 -2.99
CA VAL A 35 -0.62 -16.81 -4.17
C VAL A 35 -1.56 -16.52 -5.34
N LYS A 36 -2.54 -17.39 -5.60
CA LYS A 36 -3.52 -17.18 -6.66
C LYS A 36 -4.31 -15.88 -6.48
N HIS A 37 -4.75 -15.58 -5.25
CA HIS A 37 -5.48 -14.36 -4.94
C HIS A 37 -4.58 -13.12 -5.06
N LEU A 38 -3.36 -13.18 -4.53
CA LEU A 38 -2.39 -12.08 -4.66
C LEU A 38 -2.10 -11.75 -6.11
N VAL A 39 -1.83 -12.75 -6.96
CA VAL A 39 -1.59 -12.56 -8.40
C VAL A 39 -2.78 -11.90 -9.08
N GLY A 40 -4.01 -12.32 -8.76
CA GLY A 40 -5.22 -11.68 -9.28
C GLY A 40 -5.39 -10.21 -8.86
N LEU A 41 -4.87 -9.84 -7.69
CA LEU A 41 -4.96 -8.49 -7.14
C LEU A 41 -3.85 -7.56 -7.64
N VAL A 42 -2.73 -8.07 -8.18
CA VAL A 42 -1.59 -7.25 -8.61
C VAL A 42 -2.02 -6.14 -9.58
N ALA A 43 -2.67 -6.52 -10.69
CA ALA A 43 -3.07 -5.58 -11.72
C ALA A 43 -4.05 -4.49 -11.22
N PRO A 44 -5.23 -4.82 -10.64
CA PRO A 44 -6.15 -3.79 -10.17
C PRO A 44 -5.56 -2.92 -9.07
N THR A 45 -4.74 -3.48 -8.18
CA THR A 45 -4.05 -2.72 -7.13
C THR A 45 -3.07 -1.71 -7.73
N HIS A 46 -2.28 -2.14 -8.73
CA HIS A 46 -1.31 -1.27 -9.37
C HIS A 46 -1.99 -0.11 -10.12
N PHE A 47 -3.06 -0.39 -10.88
CA PHE A 47 -3.84 0.67 -11.52
C PHE A 47 -4.45 1.65 -10.51
N LEU A 48 -5.00 1.14 -9.39
CA LEU A 48 -5.55 1.97 -8.33
C LEU A 48 -4.49 2.90 -7.73
N TRP A 49 -3.28 2.38 -7.51
CA TRP A 49 -2.15 3.15 -7.00
C TRP A 49 -1.70 4.25 -7.97
N LEU A 50 -1.63 3.96 -9.28
CA LEU A 50 -1.31 4.96 -10.31
C LEU A 50 -2.37 6.07 -10.40
N LEU A 51 -3.65 5.72 -10.26
CA LEU A 51 -4.73 6.71 -10.23
C LEU A 51 -4.67 7.58 -8.96
N LEU A 52 -4.31 6.99 -7.82
CA LEU A 52 -4.09 7.72 -6.57
C LEU A 52 -2.92 8.71 -6.69
N PHE A 53 -1.83 8.32 -7.36
CA PHE A 53 -0.73 9.23 -7.69
C PHE A 53 -1.22 10.43 -8.49
N PHE A 54 -1.95 10.17 -9.57
CA PHE A 54 -2.48 11.22 -10.43
C PHE A 54 -3.44 12.16 -9.68
N LEU A 55 -4.27 11.60 -8.78
CA LEU A 55 -5.17 12.38 -7.94
C LEU A 55 -4.38 13.29 -6.98
N THR A 56 -3.33 12.76 -6.34
CA THR A 56 -2.46 13.53 -5.44
C THR A 56 -1.77 14.67 -6.18
N HIS A 57 -1.26 14.40 -7.39
CA HIS A 57 -0.66 15.41 -8.25
C HIS A 57 -1.65 16.52 -8.62
N SER A 58 -2.86 16.15 -9.04
CA SER A 58 -3.90 17.11 -9.42
C SER A 58 -4.34 17.96 -8.22
N TYR A 59 -4.48 17.33 -7.05
CA TYR A 59 -4.84 17.99 -5.81
C TYR A 59 -3.77 19.00 -5.35
N LEU A 60 -2.50 18.61 -5.37
CA LEU A 60 -1.40 19.52 -5.00
C LEU A 60 -1.28 20.72 -5.95
N ASN A 61 -1.47 20.52 -7.26
CA ASN A 61 -1.52 21.62 -8.22
C ASN A 61 -2.71 22.55 -7.99
N PHE A 62 -3.89 22.00 -7.69
CA PHE A 62 -5.06 22.81 -7.35
C PHE A 62 -4.79 23.66 -6.11
N CYS A 63 -4.23 23.08 -5.04
CA CYS A 63 -3.84 23.80 -3.84
C CYS A 63 -2.77 24.87 -4.14
N ALA A 64 -1.80 24.56 -5.01
CA ALA A 64 -0.76 25.51 -5.39
C ALA A 64 -1.34 26.72 -6.15
N GLU A 65 -2.29 26.50 -7.06
CA GLU A 65 -2.98 27.59 -7.76
C GLU A 65 -3.78 28.45 -6.79
N LEU A 66 -4.55 27.81 -5.90
CA LEU A 66 -5.37 28.49 -4.90
C LEU A 66 -4.54 29.34 -3.93
N LEU A 67 -3.36 28.86 -3.55
CA LEU A 67 -2.43 29.55 -2.65
C LEU A 67 -1.45 30.47 -3.38
N CYS A 68 -1.55 30.59 -4.71
CA CYS A 68 -0.60 31.30 -5.57
C CYS A 68 0.87 30.86 -5.33
N PHE A 69 1.07 29.57 -5.06
CA PHE A 69 2.36 28.96 -4.81
C PHE A 69 3.07 28.61 -6.13
N GLY A 70 4.26 29.18 -6.32
CA GLY A 70 5.02 29.06 -7.57
C GLY A 70 5.83 27.77 -7.73
N ASP A 71 6.27 27.13 -6.64
CA ASP A 71 7.07 25.89 -6.72
C ASP A 71 6.16 24.67 -6.88
N ARG A 72 5.99 24.20 -8.12
CA ARG A 72 5.14 23.06 -8.48
C ARG A 72 5.90 21.75 -8.64
N HIS A 73 7.15 21.69 -8.17
CA HIS A 73 8.00 20.51 -8.31
C HIS A 73 7.67 19.44 -7.25
N PHE A 74 6.51 18.79 -7.39
CA PHE A 74 6.01 17.79 -6.44
C PHE A 74 6.57 16.37 -6.64
N TYR A 75 7.00 16.03 -7.85
CA TYR A 75 7.54 14.73 -8.24
C TYR A 75 8.54 14.89 -9.40
N GLY A 76 9.42 13.92 -9.58
CA GLY A 76 10.34 13.80 -10.72
C GLY A 76 9.98 12.61 -11.61
N ASP A 77 10.88 12.27 -12.54
CA ASP A 77 10.68 11.19 -13.53
C ASP A 77 10.86 9.78 -12.91
N TRP A 78 10.09 9.49 -11.87
CA TRP A 78 10.20 8.26 -11.07
C TRP A 78 9.92 6.99 -11.89
N TRP A 79 9.13 7.07 -12.96
CA TRP A 79 8.82 5.94 -13.84
C TRP A 79 10.04 5.47 -14.65
N ASN A 80 11.03 6.35 -14.84
CA ASN A 80 12.29 6.07 -15.52
C ASN A 80 13.43 5.74 -14.52
N ALA A 81 13.13 5.62 -13.23
CA ALA A 81 14.12 5.30 -12.23
C ALA A 81 14.77 3.94 -12.52
N GLN A 82 16.11 3.90 -12.50
CA GLN A 82 16.88 2.67 -12.70
C GLN A 82 17.14 1.91 -11.39
N THR A 83 16.96 2.58 -10.25
CA THR A 83 17.16 2.01 -8.91
C THR A 83 15.99 2.36 -8.00
N LEU A 84 15.69 1.48 -7.04
CA LEU A 84 14.65 1.72 -6.04
C LEU A 84 14.92 2.99 -5.23
N ILE A 85 16.18 3.27 -4.92
CA ILE A 85 16.58 4.49 -4.20
C ILE A 85 16.24 5.74 -5.01
N SER A 86 16.49 5.73 -6.33
CA SER A 86 16.11 6.84 -7.21
C SER A 86 14.58 7.00 -7.27
N PHE A 87 13.84 5.90 -7.34
CA PHE A 87 12.37 5.91 -7.28
C PHE A 87 11.84 6.58 -6.01
N TRP A 88 12.29 6.15 -4.82
CA TRP A 88 11.83 6.72 -3.54
C TRP A 88 12.16 8.21 -3.41
N ASN A 89 13.29 8.66 -3.97
CA ASN A 89 13.68 10.06 -3.95
C ASN A 89 12.87 10.97 -4.89
N THR A 90 12.29 10.41 -5.96
CA THR A 90 11.64 11.18 -7.03
C THR A 90 10.13 11.09 -7.02
N TRP A 91 9.55 10.07 -6.36
CA TRP A 91 8.12 9.86 -6.27
C TRP A 91 7.35 11.00 -5.56
N ASN A 92 7.82 11.43 -4.39
CA ASN A 92 7.16 12.45 -3.57
C ASN A 92 8.20 13.41 -2.99
N ILE A 93 8.52 14.45 -3.75
CA ILE A 93 9.58 15.40 -3.44
C ILE A 93 9.27 16.21 -2.18
N PRO A 94 8.04 16.70 -1.92
CA PRO A 94 7.72 17.41 -0.68
C PRO A 94 8.00 16.57 0.56
N PHE A 95 7.57 15.30 0.57
CA PHE A 95 7.83 14.38 1.67
C PHE A 95 9.32 14.10 1.83
N GLN A 96 10.03 13.87 0.71
CA GLN A 96 11.47 13.62 0.74
C GLN A 96 12.26 14.82 1.27
N LYS A 97 11.93 16.04 0.82
CA LYS A 97 12.51 17.28 1.37
C LYS A 97 12.22 17.44 2.86
N TRP A 98 11.00 17.12 3.30
CA TRP A 98 10.60 17.20 4.70
C TRP A 98 11.40 16.23 5.58
N ILE A 99 11.48 14.96 5.18
CA ILE A 99 12.24 13.92 5.89
C ILE A 99 13.73 14.28 5.95
N ASN A 100 14.31 14.71 4.82
CA ASN A 100 15.72 15.03 4.76
C ASN A 100 16.08 16.18 5.70
N ARG A 101 15.23 17.21 5.75
CA ARG A 101 15.46 18.38 6.62
C ARG A 101 15.21 18.11 8.09
N HIS A 102 14.13 17.41 8.44
CA HIS A 102 13.67 17.32 9.84
C HIS A 102 14.13 16.05 10.55
N VAL A 103 14.50 15.00 9.81
CA VAL A 103 14.87 13.71 10.40
C VAL A 103 16.31 13.38 10.05
N TYR A 104 16.65 13.30 8.77
CA TYR A 104 18.01 12.93 8.36
C TYR A 104 19.06 13.93 8.84
N ALA A 105 18.89 15.23 8.54
CA ALA A 105 19.84 16.27 8.96
C ALA A 105 20.01 16.30 10.49
N GLN A 106 18.90 16.17 11.23
CA GLN A 106 18.92 16.13 12.69
C GLN A 106 19.66 14.91 13.26
N LEU A 107 19.62 13.75 12.59
CA LEU A 107 20.38 12.57 12.98
C LEU A 107 21.88 12.75 12.72
N VAL A 108 22.23 13.32 11.57
CA VAL A 108 23.62 13.59 11.20
C VAL A 108 24.26 14.64 12.13
N GLU A 109 23.52 15.71 12.47
CA GLU A 109 23.95 16.71 13.46
C GLU A 109 24.21 16.09 14.84
N ARG A 110 23.54 14.98 15.17
CA ARG A 110 23.76 14.20 16.41
C ARG A 110 24.88 13.16 16.28
N ASN A 111 25.76 13.27 15.29
CA ASN A 111 26.88 12.36 15.02
C ASN A 111 26.47 10.91 14.68
N VAL A 112 25.25 10.68 14.17
CA VAL A 112 24.88 9.38 13.59
C VAL A 112 25.52 9.25 12.21
N SER A 113 26.12 8.10 11.89
CA SER A 113 26.73 7.90 10.58
C SER A 113 25.69 7.96 9.45
N PRO A 114 26.02 8.51 8.26
CA PRO A 114 25.07 8.71 7.17
C PRO A 114 24.27 7.46 6.80
N THR A 115 24.93 6.31 6.67
CA THR A 115 24.28 5.02 6.36
C THR A 115 23.29 4.58 7.44
N LYS A 116 23.62 4.81 8.72
CA LYS A 116 22.71 4.49 9.83
C LYS A 116 21.52 5.45 9.86
N ALA A 117 21.74 6.73 9.53
CA ALA A 117 20.69 7.73 9.45
C ALA A 117 19.70 7.41 8.32
N GLU A 118 20.17 7.04 7.13
CA GLU A 118 19.33 6.60 6.00
C GLU A 118 18.49 5.38 6.36
N PHE A 119 19.12 4.37 6.97
CA PHE A 119 18.43 3.17 7.42
C PHE A 119 17.34 3.49 8.46
N LEU A 120 17.64 4.32 9.46
CA LEU A 120 16.68 4.71 10.49
C LEU A 120 15.50 5.52 9.91
N VAL A 121 15.78 6.44 8.99
CA VAL A 121 14.77 7.21 8.25
C VAL A 121 13.85 6.28 7.47
N PHE A 122 14.40 5.27 6.81
CA PHE A 122 13.61 4.29 6.07
C PHE A 122 12.73 3.46 7.00
N LEU A 123 13.28 2.95 8.12
CA LEU A 123 12.50 2.20 9.11
C LEU A 123 11.37 3.03 9.72
N MET A 124 11.64 4.29 10.06
CA MET A 124 10.62 5.21 10.56
C MET A 124 9.52 5.43 9.52
N SER A 125 9.89 5.59 8.25
CA SER A 125 8.92 5.74 7.15
C SER A 125 8.07 4.48 6.97
N ALA A 126 8.69 3.30 7.03
CA ALA A 126 7.98 2.03 6.95
C ALA A 126 7.01 1.83 8.13
N ALA A 127 7.41 2.21 9.35
CA ALA A 127 6.56 2.17 10.53
C ALA A 127 5.38 3.15 10.42
N LEU A 128 5.61 4.34 9.86
CA LEU A 128 4.55 5.31 9.62
C LEU A 128 3.54 4.79 8.58
N CYS A 129 4.01 4.18 7.50
CA CYS A 129 3.13 3.56 6.50
C CYS A 129 2.25 2.46 7.10
N GLU A 130 2.83 1.57 7.92
CA GLU A 130 2.07 0.56 8.65
C GLU A 130 1.04 1.23 9.58
N TYR A 131 1.46 2.23 10.36
CA TYR A 131 0.59 2.92 11.31
C TYR A 131 -0.62 3.58 10.63
N LEU A 132 -0.41 4.26 9.50
CA LEU A 132 -1.47 4.94 8.75
C LEU A 132 -2.55 3.98 8.22
N VAL A 133 -2.19 2.72 7.94
CA VAL A 133 -3.13 1.70 7.43
C VAL A 133 -3.69 0.85 8.56
N ALA A 134 -2.87 0.51 9.56
CA ALA A 134 -3.26 -0.31 10.69
C ALA A 134 -4.26 0.39 11.62
N LEU A 135 -4.11 1.71 11.82
CA LEU A 135 -4.95 2.47 12.74
C LEU A 135 -6.43 2.53 12.29
N PRO A 136 -6.77 2.92 11.05
CA PRO A 136 -8.18 2.96 10.63
C PRO A 136 -8.83 1.58 10.54
N LEU A 137 -8.04 0.54 10.26
CA LEU A 137 -8.51 -0.84 10.12
C LEU A 137 -8.47 -1.64 11.44
N HIS A 138 -8.03 -1.00 12.54
CA HIS A 138 -7.83 -1.62 13.86
C HIS A 138 -7.08 -2.97 13.80
N SER A 139 -6.15 -3.12 12.87
CA SER A 139 -5.46 -4.38 12.58
C SER A 139 -3.98 -4.12 12.35
N CYS A 140 -3.11 -4.58 13.27
CA CYS A 140 -1.66 -4.46 13.15
C CYS A 140 -1.05 -5.83 12.82
N ARG A 141 -0.57 -6.00 11.58
CA ARG A 141 -0.02 -7.28 11.10
C ARG A 141 1.44 -7.17 10.63
N LEU A 142 1.97 -5.95 10.51
CA LEU A 142 3.33 -5.64 10.07
C LEU A 142 3.68 -6.08 8.64
N TRP A 143 2.71 -6.46 7.79
CA TRP A 143 3.00 -6.87 6.42
C TRP A 143 3.54 -5.73 5.56
N ILE A 144 3.02 -4.50 5.71
CA ILE A 144 3.51 -3.35 4.94
C ILE A 144 4.93 -3.03 5.37
N PHE A 145 5.19 -3.01 6.68
CA PHE A 145 6.52 -2.83 7.23
C PHE A 145 7.52 -3.85 6.67
N LEU A 146 7.17 -5.14 6.71
CA LEU A 146 8.03 -6.23 6.22
C LEU A 146 8.28 -6.12 4.71
N VAL A 147 7.28 -5.78 3.91
CA VAL A 147 7.44 -5.57 2.46
C VAL A 147 8.36 -4.40 2.18
N MET A 148 8.19 -3.26 2.86
CA MET A 148 9.09 -2.12 2.68
C MET A 148 10.54 -2.46 3.06
N VAL A 149 10.76 -3.14 4.19
CA VAL A 149 12.11 -3.59 4.58
C VAL A 149 12.69 -4.55 3.55
N SER A 150 11.87 -5.46 3.00
CA SER A 150 12.30 -6.40 1.95
C SER A 150 12.68 -5.67 0.67
N GLU A 151 11.93 -4.64 0.26
CA GLU A 151 12.27 -3.79 -0.88
C GLU A 151 13.59 -3.05 -0.67
N LEU A 152 13.87 -2.55 0.54
CA LEU A 152 15.16 -1.95 0.85
C LEU A 152 16.30 -2.96 0.71
N LEU A 153 16.12 -4.19 1.21
CA LEU A 153 17.13 -5.24 1.05
C LEU A 153 17.36 -5.53 -0.43
N VAL A 154 16.30 -5.69 -1.22
CA VAL A 154 16.41 -5.86 -2.68
C VAL A 154 17.16 -4.69 -3.32
N ALA A 155 16.87 -3.45 -2.93
CA ALA A 155 17.54 -2.27 -3.45
C ALA A 155 19.05 -2.28 -3.17
N VAL A 156 19.46 -2.71 -1.98
CA VAL A 156 20.88 -2.78 -1.59
C VAL A 156 21.60 -3.96 -2.26
N PHE A 157 20.97 -5.14 -2.31
CA PHE A 157 21.58 -6.34 -2.88
C PHE A 157 21.62 -6.34 -4.41
N LEU A 158 20.55 -5.92 -5.06
CA LEU A 158 20.41 -5.97 -6.53
C LEU A 158 20.71 -4.63 -7.21
N GLY A 159 20.84 -3.52 -6.45
CA GLY A 159 21.02 -2.18 -7.00
C GLY A 159 22.28 -2.01 -7.86
N ASN A 160 23.32 -2.81 -7.61
CA ASN A 160 24.56 -2.80 -8.39
C ASN A 160 24.57 -3.83 -9.53
N SER A 161 23.61 -4.78 -9.53
CA SER A 161 23.59 -5.91 -10.47
C SER A 161 22.84 -5.60 -11.77
N PHE A 162 21.85 -4.70 -11.72
CA PHE A 162 21.02 -4.35 -12.88
C PHE A 162 21.17 -2.87 -13.22
N GLN A 163 21.53 -2.57 -14.47
CA GLN A 163 21.70 -1.20 -14.96
C GLN A 163 20.79 -0.92 -16.16
N GLY A 164 20.45 0.35 -16.38
CA GLY A 164 19.60 0.77 -17.49
C GLY A 164 18.18 0.21 -17.41
N ASN A 165 17.67 -0.28 -18.54
CA ASN A 165 16.29 -0.77 -18.67
C ASN A 165 16.00 -1.99 -17.77
N TYR A 166 17.01 -2.83 -17.47
CA TYR A 166 16.82 -3.98 -16.57
C TYR A 166 16.64 -3.53 -15.11
N GLY A 167 17.36 -2.47 -14.69
CA GLY A 167 17.16 -1.86 -13.38
C GLY A 167 15.76 -1.22 -13.27
N ASN A 168 15.31 -0.55 -14.33
CA ASN A 168 13.94 -0.03 -14.40
C ASN A 168 12.89 -1.15 -14.34
N GLY A 169 13.10 -2.26 -15.03
CA GLY A 169 12.24 -3.44 -14.93
C GLY A 169 12.15 -3.99 -13.51
N LEU A 170 13.26 -4.02 -12.77
CA LEU A 170 13.27 -4.40 -11.35
C LEU A 170 12.48 -3.42 -10.49
N VAL A 171 12.61 -2.10 -10.73
CA VAL A 171 11.81 -1.08 -10.02
C VAL A 171 10.32 -1.33 -10.22
N TRP A 172 9.88 -1.56 -11.46
CA TRP A 172 8.48 -1.87 -11.77
C TRP A 172 8.02 -3.18 -11.12
N LEU A 173 8.87 -4.22 -11.09
CA LEU A 173 8.56 -5.48 -10.43
C LEU A 173 8.35 -5.31 -8.92
N CYS A 174 9.25 -4.58 -8.25
CA CYS A 174 9.10 -4.24 -6.83
C CYS A 174 7.82 -3.43 -6.62
N LEU A 175 7.55 -2.43 -7.47
CA LEU A 175 6.36 -1.61 -7.37
C LEU A 175 5.05 -2.40 -7.52
N LEU A 176 5.04 -3.44 -8.36
CA LEU A 176 3.90 -4.35 -8.53
C LEU A 176 3.68 -5.25 -7.30
N LEU A 177 4.76 -5.75 -6.69
CA LEU A 177 4.73 -6.65 -5.55
C LEU A 177 4.82 -5.94 -4.19
N GLY A 178 4.95 -4.62 -4.20
CA GLY A 178 5.37 -3.81 -3.08
C GLY A 178 4.25 -3.44 -2.10
N PRO A 179 4.41 -2.30 -1.40
CA PRO A 179 3.49 -1.84 -0.36
C PRO A 179 2.01 -1.75 -0.80
N PRO A 180 1.66 -1.32 -2.03
CA PRO A 180 0.25 -1.26 -2.44
C PRO A 180 -0.45 -2.62 -2.40
N LEU A 181 0.25 -3.69 -2.78
CA LEU A 181 -0.28 -5.06 -2.69
C LEU A 181 -0.41 -5.51 -1.24
N ALA A 182 0.53 -5.15 -0.38
CA ALA A 182 0.41 -5.42 1.06
C ALA A 182 -0.83 -4.73 1.65
N VAL A 183 -1.10 -3.47 1.29
CA VAL A 183 -2.29 -2.73 1.74
C VAL A 183 -3.60 -3.43 1.37
N THR A 184 -3.73 -4.01 0.18
CA THR A 184 -4.97 -4.70 -0.21
C THR A 184 -5.22 -5.97 0.60
N THR A 185 -4.19 -6.60 1.16
CA THR A 185 -4.38 -7.73 2.09
C THR A 185 -5.05 -7.31 3.40
N TYR A 186 -4.77 -6.10 3.91
CA TYR A 186 -5.45 -5.57 5.10
C TYR A 186 -6.91 -5.27 4.81
N PHE A 187 -7.19 -4.65 3.66
CA PHE A 187 -8.57 -4.38 3.24
C PHE A 187 -9.37 -5.66 3.05
N HIS A 188 -8.76 -6.70 2.48
CA HIS A 188 -9.38 -8.02 2.36
C HIS A 188 -9.73 -8.62 3.72
N ASP A 189 -8.78 -8.62 4.66
CA ASP A 189 -9.02 -9.20 5.98
C ASP A 189 -10.09 -8.43 6.76
N HIS A 190 -10.12 -7.10 6.64
CA HIS A 190 -11.18 -6.26 7.19
C HIS A 190 -12.54 -6.54 6.53
N TYR A 191 -12.58 -6.70 5.20
CA TYR A 191 -13.78 -7.03 4.44
C TYR A 191 -14.40 -8.37 4.88
N ILE A 192 -13.56 -9.40 5.02
CA ILE A 192 -13.97 -10.73 5.50
C ILE A 192 -14.46 -10.66 6.94
N GLY A 193 -13.73 -9.97 7.83
CA GLY A 193 -14.14 -9.78 9.23
C GLY A 193 -15.52 -9.14 9.37
N SER A 194 -15.77 -8.09 8.58
CA SER A 194 -17.06 -7.38 8.56
C SER A 194 -18.20 -8.26 8.05
N HIS A 195 -17.95 -9.11 7.04
CA HIS A 195 -18.93 -10.05 6.51
C HIS A 195 -19.28 -11.17 7.49
N HIS A 196 -18.29 -11.72 8.20
CA HIS A 196 -18.54 -12.72 9.25
C HIS A 196 -19.34 -12.13 10.40
N HIS A 197 -19.02 -10.90 10.84
CA HIS A 197 -19.80 -10.21 11.87
C HIS A 197 -21.26 -9.99 11.45
N SER A 198 -21.47 -9.52 10.21
CA SER A 198 -22.81 -9.33 9.66
C SER A 198 -23.60 -10.65 9.59
N ARG A 199 -22.97 -11.74 9.14
CA ARG A 199 -23.59 -13.08 9.14
C ARG A 199 -23.96 -13.55 10.54
N SER A 200 -23.08 -13.37 11.53
CA SER A 200 -23.37 -13.74 12.93
C SER A 200 -24.53 -12.96 13.54
N ILE A 201 -24.72 -11.69 13.16
CA ILE A 201 -25.85 -10.86 13.61
C ILE A 201 -27.16 -11.26 12.91
N SER A 202 -27.10 -11.74 11.67
CA SER A 202 -28.29 -12.25 10.95
C SER A 202 -28.70 -13.69 11.34
N ALA A 203 -27.79 -14.47 11.91
CA ALA A 203 -28.04 -15.84 12.36
C ALA A 203 -28.84 -16.06 13.68
N PRO A 204 -29.03 -15.11 14.62
CA PRO A 204 -29.66 -15.42 15.92
C PRO A 204 -31.18 -15.65 15.84
N LEU A 205 -31.85 -15.34 14.72
CA LEU A 205 -33.31 -15.47 14.60
C LEU A 205 -33.79 -16.76 13.93
N ALA A 206 -32.90 -17.54 13.32
CA ALA A 206 -33.30 -18.75 12.58
C ALA A 206 -33.28 -20.02 13.43
N SER A 207 -32.58 -20.04 14.58
CA SER A 207 -32.50 -21.22 15.44
C SER A 207 -33.68 -21.33 16.41
N ASP A 208 -34.24 -20.22 16.88
CA ASP A 208 -35.35 -20.26 17.86
C ASP A 208 -36.70 -20.62 17.21
N HIS A 209 -36.94 -20.23 15.96
CA HIS A 209 -38.19 -20.58 15.28
C HIS A 209 -38.28 -22.04 14.81
N ARG A 210 -37.15 -22.75 14.65
CA ARG A 210 -37.17 -24.17 14.27
C ARG A 210 -37.47 -25.10 15.45
N VAL A 211 -37.20 -24.67 16.70
CA VAL A 211 -37.55 -25.46 17.89
C VAL A 211 -39.05 -25.36 18.19
N PHE A 212 -39.68 -24.21 17.94
CA PHE A 212 -41.14 -24.04 18.16
C PHE A 212 -42.01 -24.77 17.11
N LEU A 213 -41.52 -25.00 15.89
CA LEU A 213 -42.27 -25.69 14.83
C LEU A 213 -42.14 -27.23 14.85
N GLN A 214 -41.39 -27.80 15.81
CA GLN A 214 -41.34 -29.26 16.03
C GLN A 214 -42.25 -29.74 17.16
N LEU A 215 -43.06 -28.85 17.75
CA LEU A 215 -43.96 -29.14 18.88
C LEU A 215 -45.46 -29.00 18.54
N TYR A 216 -45.85 -29.10 17.26
CA TYR A 216 -47.26 -29.21 16.85
C TYR A 216 -47.44 -30.28 15.77
#